data_AF-A0A1H8T494-F1
#
_entry.id   AF-A0A1H8T494-F1
#
_cell.length_a   1.000
_cell.length_b   1.000
_cell.length_c   1.000
_cell.angle_alpha   90.00
_cell.angle_beta   90.00
_cell.angle_gamma   90.00
#
_symmetry.space_group_name_H-M   'P 1'
#
loop_
_entity.id
_entity.type
_entity.pdbx_description
1 polymer ?
#
loop_
_entity_poly.entity_id
_entity_poly.type
_entity_poly.pdbx_seq_one_letter_code
_entity_poly.pdbx_strand_id
1 'polypeptide(L)' 'MPRRSQRRPTYNLFRRRAEPDLVCAVPNDFPVPAFLAGGAWTYAGSLCAASPPPPGFRTEMAEHGAETCGFHLFQ' A
#
# COMPACT_ATOMS: atom_id res chain seq x y z
N MET A 1 16.70 -6.45 -17.32
CA MET A 1 15.51 -6.43 -16.45
C MET A 1 15.98 -6.60 -15.02
N PRO A 2 15.82 -5.61 -14.11
CA PRO A 2 16.23 -5.83 -12.74
C PRO A 2 15.39 -6.98 -12.20
N ARG A 3 16.07 -8.02 -11.70
CA ARG A 3 15.44 -9.17 -11.07
C ARG A 3 14.54 -8.63 -9.96
N ARG A 4 13.24 -8.89 -10.07
CA ARG A 4 12.26 -8.70 -9.00
C ARG A 4 12.85 -9.32 -7.75
N SER A 5 13.45 -8.47 -6.93
CA SER A 5 14.23 -8.93 -5.80
C SER A 5 13.22 -9.60 -4.87
N GLN A 6 13.54 -10.80 -4.40
CA GLN A 6 12.74 -11.58 -3.44
C GLN A 6 12.59 -10.88 -2.06
N ARG A 7 12.81 -9.57 -2.01
CA ARG A 7 12.46 -8.72 -0.89
C ARG A 7 10.95 -8.55 -0.98
N ARG A 8 10.23 -9.27 -0.12
CA ARG A 8 8.81 -9.02 0.13
C ARG A 8 8.57 -7.50 0.16
N PRO A 9 7.71 -6.95 -0.72
CA PRO A 9 7.53 -5.52 -0.82
C PRO A 9 7.09 -4.94 0.52
N THR A 10 7.78 -3.87 0.95
CA THR A 10 7.31 -3.00 2.03
C THR A 10 6.23 -2.09 1.46
N TYR A 11 5.15 -1.88 2.20
CA TYR A 11 4.06 -1.01 1.76
C TYR A 11 3.92 0.18 2.71
N ASN A 12 3.75 1.37 2.16
CA ASN A 12 3.28 2.54 2.89
C ASN A 12 1.76 2.54 2.89
N LEU A 13 1.18 2.64 4.08
CA LEU A 13 -0.26 2.62 4.30
C LEU A 13 -0.76 4.05 4.47
N PHE A 14 -1.81 4.39 3.75
CA PHE A 14 -2.52 5.65 3.84
C PHE A 14 -3.98 5.36 4.17
N ARG A 15 -4.53 6.04 5.17
CA ARG A 15 -5.92 5.86 5.58
C ARG A 15 -6.75 7.06 5.18
N ARG A 16 -7.94 6.85 4.65
CA ARG A 16 -8.82 7.94 4.26
C ARG A 16 -9.38 8.63 5.49
N ARG A 17 -9.34 9.95 5.53
CA ARG A 17 -9.80 10.74 6.69
C ARG A 17 -11.30 10.65 6.91
N ALA A 18 -12.07 10.72 5.82
CA ALA A 18 -13.53 10.66 5.85
C ALA A 18 -14.07 9.23 6.08
N GLU A 19 -13.26 8.22 5.78
CA GLU A 19 -13.64 6.81 5.84
C GLU A 19 -12.45 6.00 6.37
N PRO A 20 -12.26 5.93 7.70
CA PRO A 20 -11.06 5.33 8.29
C PRO A 20 -10.89 3.84 7.98
N ASP A 21 -11.96 3.13 7.65
CA ASP A 21 -11.86 1.73 7.28
C ASP A 21 -11.19 1.57 5.89
N LEU A 22 -11.23 2.59 5.04
CA LEU A 22 -10.57 2.55 3.74
C LEU A 22 -9.07 2.87 3.84
N VAL A 23 -8.25 1.88 3.50
CA VAL A 23 -6.79 1.94 3.52
C VAL A 23 -6.23 1.73 2.12
N CYS A 24 -5.23 2.52 1.76
CA CYS A 24 -4.45 2.43 0.54
C CYS A 24 -3.03 1.97 0.87
N ALA A 25 -2.61 0.85 0.31
CA ALA A 25 -1.24 0.36 0.35
C ALA A 25 -0.50 0.73 -0.93
N VAL A 26 0.62 1.42 -0.78
CA VAL A 26 1.53 1.79 -1.88
C VAL A 26 2.87 1.11 -1.63
N PRO A 27 3.42 0.33 -2.57
CA PRO A 27 4.76 -0.22 -2.39
C PRO A 27 5.78 0.90 -2.18
N ASN A 28 6.69 0.73 -1.22
CA ASN A 28 7.67 1.76 -0.86
C ASN A 28 8.64 2.09 -2.01
N ASP A 29 8.83 1.16 -2.94
CA ASP A 29 9.67 1.35 -4.13
C ASP A 29 8.96 2.11 -5.27
N PHE A 30 7.69 2.48 -5.08
CA PHE A 30 6.86 3.15 -6.07
C PHE A 30 6.54 4.60 -5.65
N PRO A 31 6.37 5.53 -6.61
CA PRO A 31 5.97 6.89 -6.29
C PRO A 31 4.58 6.91 -5.66
N VAL A 32 4.40 7.75 -4.63
CA VAL A 32 3.10 7.94 -3.98
C VAL A 32 2.12 8.56 -4.99
N PRO A 33 0.97 7.90 -5.27
CA PRO A 33 -0.04 8.45 -6.16
C PRO A 33 -0.52 9.84 -5.74
N ALA A 34 -0.69 10.74 -6.71
CA ALA A 34 -1.04 12.15 -6.45
C ALA A 34 -2.37 12.32 -5.69
N PHE A 35 -3.33 11.39 -5.83
CA PHE A 35 -4.60 11.46 -5.10
C PHE A 35 -4.42 11.32 -3.58
N LEU A 36 -3.33 10.71 -3.12
CA LEU A 36 -3.00 10.61 -1.69
C LEU A 36 -2.45 11.93 -1.13
N ALA A 37 -1.90 12.81 -1.98
CA ALA A 37 -1.36 14.10 -1.57
C ALA A 37 -2.46 15.15 -1.30
N GLY A 38 -3.68 14.95 -1.78
CA GLY A 38 -4.80 15.91 -1.71
C GLY A 38 -5.44 16.09 -0.33
N GLY A 39 -4.74 15.78 0.77
CA GLY A 39 -5.23 15.97 2.14
C GLY A 39 -6.33 15.01 2.61
N ALA A 40 -7.03 14.33 1.70
CA ALA A 40 -8.06 13.34 2.02
C ALA A 40 -7.52 12.07 2.68
N TRP A 41 -6.21 11.85 2.60
CA TRP A 41 -5.51 10.69 3.12
C TRP A 41 -4.49 11.09 4.18
N THR A 42 -4.25 10.21 5.13
CA THR A 42 -3.24 10.37 6.17
C THR A 42 -2.34 9.15 6.18
N TYR A 43 -1.03 9.36 6.24
CA TYR A 43 -0.08 8.28 6.43
C TYR A 43 -0.36 7.54 7.75
N ALA A 44 -0.60 6.24 7.66
CA ALA A 44 -0.99 5.38 8.78
C ALA A 44 0.17 4.47 9.24
N GLY A 45 1.29 4.46 8.53
CA GLY A 45 2.48 3.66 8.83
C GLY A 45 2.99 2.88 7.63
N SER A 46 3.99 2.01 7.85
CA SER A 46 4.48 1.08 6.83
C SER A 46 4.27 -0.35 7.28
N LEU A 47 3.89 -1.21 6.35
CA LEU A 47 3.89 -2.65 6.50
C LEU A 47 5.23 -3.21 6.01
N CYS A 48 5.97 -3.82 6.93
CA CYS A 48 7.14 -4.60 6.59
C CYS A 48 6.78 -6.05 6.31
N ALA A 49 7.57 -6.68 5.44
CA ALA A 49 7.54 -8.11 5.12
C ALA A 49 7.47 -9.07 6.33
N ALA A 50 8.03 -8.64 7.47
CA ALA A 50 8.12 -9.41 8.70
C ALA A 50 6.99 -9.06 9.70
N SER A 51 6.22 -8.01 9.45
CA SER A 51 5.12 -7.58 10.30
C SER A 51 3.83 -8.30 9.90
N PRO A 52 2.96 -8.65 10.87
CA PRO A 52 1.65 -9.16 10.55
C PRO A 52 0.86 -8.13 9.73
N PRO A 53 0.20 -8.53 8.63
CA PRO A 53 -0.61 -7.63 7.84
C PRO A 53 -1.81 -7.13 8.65
N PRO A 54 -2.28 -5.89 8.42
CA PRO A 54 -3.50 -5.41 9.04
C PRO A 54 -4.71 -6.23 8.55
N PRO A 55 -5.83 -6.24 9.30
CA PRO A 55 -7.09 -6.81 8.83
C PRO A 55 -7.45 -6.30 7.44
N GLY A 56 -8.05 -7.16 6.61
CA GLY A 56 -8.42 -6.83 5.22
C GLY A 56 -7.26 -6.86 4.22
N PHE A 57 -6.00 -6.74 4.65
CA PHE A 57 -4.86 -6.77 3.74
C PHE A 57 -4.57 -8.19 3.24
N ARG A 58 -4.47 -8.31 1.91
CA ARG A 58 -4.11 -9.55 1.22
C ARG A 58 -2.88 -9.28 0.36
N THR A 59 -1.74 -9.86 0.72
CA THR A 59 -0.46 -9.62 0.03
C THR A 59 -0.55 -9.90 -1.47
N GLU A 60 -1.21 -10.99 -1.88
CA GLU A 60 -1.40 -11.36 -3.29
C GLU A 60 -2.16 -10.27 -4.07
N MET A 61 -3.20 -9.70 -3.46
CA MET A 61 -3.99 -8.63 -4.07
C MET A 61 -3.23 -7.30 -4.08
N ALA A 62 -2.43 -7.06 -3.06
CA ALA A 62 -1.56 -5.90 -3.00
C ALA A 62 -0.46 -5.96 -4.07
N GLU A 63 0.13 -7.13 -4.31
CA GLU A 63 1.12 -7.36 -5.36
C GLU A 63 0.50 -7.16 -6.75
N HIS A 64 -0.66 -7.75 -7.01
CA HIS A 64 -1.37 -7.56 -8.28
C HIS A 64 -1.81 -6.10 -8.50
N GLY A 65 -2.32 -5.43 -7.46
CA GLY A 65 -2.70 -4.01 -7.52
C GLY A 65 -1.50 -3.09 -7.74
N ALA A 66 -0.37 -3.41 -7.11
CA ALA A 66 0.89 -2.70 -7.32
C ALA A 66 1.41 -2.86 -8.76
N GLU A 67 1.33 -4.06 -9.34
CA GLU A 67 1.76 -4.31 -10.72
C GLU A 67 0.91 -3.57 -11.76
N THR A 68 -0.38 -3.44 -11.50
CA THR A 68 -1.35 -2.92 -12.48
C THR A 68 -1.61 -1.42 -12.30
N CYS A 69 -1.74 -0.97 -11.06
CA CYS A 69 -2.15 0.38 -10.69
C CYS A 69 -1.10 1.15 -9.86
N GLY A 70 -0.08 0.47 -9.33
CA GLY A 70 0.90 1.06 -8.42
C GLY A 70 0.42 1.21 -6.97
N PHE A 71 -0.78 0.72 -6.64
CA PHE A 71 -1.35 0.76 -5.29
C PHE A 71 -2.45 -0.30 -5.11
N HIS A 72 -2.88 -0.53 -3.87
CA HIS A 72 -3.97 -1.42 -3.51
C HIS A 72 -4.89 -0.78 -2.47
N LEU A 73 -6.21 -0.91 -2.64
CA LEU A 73 -7.22 -0.40 -1.71
C LEU A 73 -7.92 -1.57 -1.02
N PHE A 74 -8.13 -1.46 0.29
CA PHE A 74 -8.79 -2.48 1.10
C PHE A 74 -9.50 -1.87 2.31
N GLN A 75 -10.41 -2.63 2.91
CA GLN A 75 -11.16 -2.35 4.14
C GLN A 75 -11.11 -3.56 5.08
#